data_AF-A0A922MXU5-F1
#
_entry.id   AF-A0A922MXU5-F1
#
_cell.length_a   1.000
_cell.length_b   1.000
_cell.length_c   1.000
_cell.angle_alpha   90.00
_cell.angle_beta   90.00
_cell.angle_gamma   90.00
#
_symmetry.space_group_name_H-M   'P 1'
#
loop_
_entity.id
_entity.type
_entity.pdbx_description
1 polymer ?
#
loop_
_entity_poly.entity_id
_entity_poly.type
_entity_poly.pdbx_seq_one_letter_code
_entity_poly.pdbx_strand_id
1 'polypeptide(L)'
;MECVKAFTMIAFLHVWVIKTFFVVIVLIIYCEDLYTAMDDIQTTCVYILRSNCSDAEKKLCKNIQRLHRASYSKIDVCGMFYNDASFALRLIAIVGNYAVVILQFALL
;
A
#
# COMPACT_ATOMS: atom_id res chain seq x y z
N MET A 1 -20.12 12.35 36.09
CA MET A 1 -18.69 12.03 35.89
C MET A 1 -18.48 10.89 34.89
N GLU A 2 -19.37 9.90 34.83
CA GLU A 2 -19.28 8.76 33.89
C GLU A 2 -19.52 9.16 32.41
N CYS A 3 -20.50 10.03 32.13
CA CYS A 3 -20.77 10.49 30.75
C CYS A 3 -19.57 11.23 30.11
N VAL A 4 -18.81 11.99 30.90
CA VAL A 4 -17.62 12.73 30.42
C VAL A 4 -16.48 11.75 30.07
N LYS A 5 -16.33 10.67 30.85
CA LYS A 5 -15.37 9.59 30.56
C LYS A 5 -15.75 8.81 29.30
N ALA A 6 -17.04 8.54 29.11
CA ALA A 6 -17.53 7.88 27.89
C ALA A 6 -17.27 8.75 26.65
N PHE A 7 -17.60 10.04 26.72
CA PHE A 7 -17.38 10.98 25.60
C PHE A 7 -15.90 11.10 25.21
N THR A 8 -15.01 11.20 26.21
CA THR A 8 -13.56 11.27 25.96
C THR A 8 -12.99 9.98 25.36
N MET A 9 -13.46 8.80 25.80
CA MET A 9 -13.08 7.53 25.17
C MET A 9 -13.55 7.44 23.72
N ILE A 10 -14.79 7.84 23.42
CA ILE A 10 -15.32 7.82 22.05
C ILE A 10 -14.49 8.74 21.14
N ALA A 11 -14.19 9.96 21.58
CA ALA A 11 -13.37 10.89 20.82
C ALA A 11 -11.96 10.32 20.55
N PHE A 12 -11.33 9.69 21.55
CA PHE A 12 -10.02 9.06 21.38
C PHE A 12 -10.06 7.93 20.35
N LEU A 13 -11.08 7.07 20.38
CA LEU A 13 -11.25 6.00 19.40
C LEU A 13 -11.40 6.55 17.97
N HIS A 14 -12.20 7.60 17.78
CA HIS A 14 -12.36 8.22 16.46
C HIS A 14 -11.05 8.80 15.95
N VAL A 15 -10.30 9.53 16.79
CA VAL A 15 -9.00 10.07 16.42
C VAL A 15 -8.01 8.95 16.07
N TRP A 16 -8.00 7.86 16.85
CA TRP A 16 -7.13 6.71 16.59
C TRP A 16 -7.45 6.04 15.24
N VAL A 17 -8.74 5.85 14.95
CA VAL A 17 -9.20 5.26 13.70
C VAL A 17 -8.83 6.15 12.51
N ILE A 18 -9.13 7.46 12.59
CA ILE A 18 -8.80 8.43 11.54
C ILE A 18 -7.28 8.45 11.29
N LYS A 19 -6.48 8.51 12.36
CA LYS A 19 -5.01 8.44 12.26
C LYS A 19 -4.54 7.16 11.56
N THR A 20 -5.13 6.02 11.90
CA THR A 20 -4.77 4.73 11.31
C THR A 20 -5.07 4.71 9.82
N PHE A 21 -6.26 5.14 9.41
CA PHE A 21 -6.62 5.24 8.00
C PHE A 21 -5.71 6.21 7.24
N PHE A 22 -5.40 7.36 7.83
CA PHE A 22 -4.50 8.34 7.21
C PHE A 22 -3.12 7.74 6.94
N VAL A 23 -2.53 7.06 7.92
CA VAL A 23 -1.22 6.39 7.77
C VAL A 23 -1.28 5.30 6.70
N VAL A 24 -2.35 4.49 6.67
CA VAL A 24 -2.51 3.43 5.65
C VAL A 24 -2.63 4.02 4.25
N ILE A 25 -3.42 5.08 4.06
CA ILE A 25 -3.58 5.74 2.76
C ILE A 25 -2.25 6.30 2.27
N VAL A 26 -1.54 7.03 3.13
CA VAL A 26 -0.23 7.60 2.80
C VAL A 26 0.76 6.50 2.42
N LEU A 27 0.80 5.41 3.19
CA LEU A 27 1.68 4.27 2.89
C LEU A 27 1.38 3.64 1.52
N ILE A 28 0.10 3.50 1.16
CA ILE A 28 -0.31 2.93 -0.13
C ILE A 28 0.13 3.83 -1.27
N ILE A 29 -0.07 5.14 -1.17
CA ILE A 29 0.37 6.11 -2.20
C ILE A 29 1.87 5.98 -2.44
N TYR A 30 2.68 6.00 -1.38
CA TYR A 30 4.14 5.86 -1.52
C TYR A 30 4.56 4.50 -2.11
N CYS A 31 3.83 3.42 -1.80
CA CYS A 31 4.10 2.11 -2.38
C CYS A 31 3.74 2.06 -3.87
N GLU A 32 2.62 2.67 -4.27
CA GLU A 32 2.19 2.76 -5.66
C GLU A 32 3.18 3.57 -6.50
N ASP A 33 3.64 4.71 -5.98
CA ASP A 33 4.68 5.52 -6.62
C ASP A 33 5.98 4.73 -6.79
N LEU A 34 6.40 3.99 -5.75
CA LEU A 34 7.59 3.14 -5.81
C LEU A 34 7.44 2.02 -6.84
N TYR A 35 6.29 1.35 -6.90
CA TYR A 35 6.02 0.28 -7.85
C TYR A 35 5.99 0.80 -9.29
N THR A 36 5.41 1.96 -9.51
CA THR A 36 5.38 2.62 -10.82
C THR A 36 6.80 2.97 -11.26
N ALA A 37 7.59 3.60 -10.40
CA ALA A 37 8.99 3.91 -10.69
C ALA A 37 9.83 2.65 -11.00
N MET A 38 9.57 1.55 -10.30
CA MET A 38 10.23 0.26 -10.55
C MET A 38 9.85 -0.35 -11.90
N ASP A 39 8.58 -0.28 -12.27
CA ASP A 39 8.09 -0.74 -13.58
C ASP A 39 8.67 0.12 -14.72
N ASP A 40 8.72 1.44 -14.52
CA ASP A 40 9.35 2.37 -15.47
C ASP A 40 10.84 2.05 -15.69
N ILE A 41 11.58 1.72 -14.62
CA ILE A 41 12.98 1.29 -14.72
C ILE A 41 13.09 0.00 -15.54
N GLN A 42 12.22 -0.99 -15.31
CA GLN A 42 12.22 -2.24 -16.09
C GLN A 42 11.94 -1.96 -17.56
N THR A 43 10.89 -1.18 -17.85
CA THR A 43 10.46 -0.83 -19.20
C THR A 43 11.54 -0.04 -19.95
N THR A 44 12.18 0.91 -19.27
CA THR A 44 13.31 1.68 -19.82
C THR A 44 14.50 0.79 -20.11
N CYS A 45 14.85 -0.14 -19.22
CA CYS A 45 15.93 -1.11 -19.46
C CYS A 45 15.64 -2.01 -20.67
N VAL A 46 14.38 -2.45 -20.85
CA VAL A 46 13.96 -3.22 -22.02
C VAL A 46 14.06 -2.39 -23.30
N TYR A 47 13.64 -1.12 -23.25
CA TYR A 47 13.73 -0.21 -24.39
C TYR A 47 15.19 0.03 -24.80
N ILE A 48 16.08 0.33 -23.85
CA ILE A 48 17.51 0.51 -24.10
C ILE A 48 18.11 -0.76 -24.69
N LEU A 49 17.78 -1.94 -24.16
CA LEU A 49 18.32 -3.20 -24.67
C LEU A 49 17.89 -3.51 -26.11
N ARG A 50 16.74 -2.98 -26.56
CA ARG A 50 16.24 -3.10 -27.93
C ARG A 50 16.78 -2.02 -28.88
N SER A 51 17.35 -0.94 -28.37
CA SER A 51 17.94 0.13 -29.19
C SER A 51 19.41 -0.19 -29.54
N ASN A 52 20.02 0.66 -30.39
CA ASN A 52 21.46 0.61 -30.65
C ASN A 52 22.25 1.18 -29.47
N CYS A 53 22.32 0.40 -28.39
CA CYS A 53 23.05 0.73 -27.17
C CYS A 53 24.45 0.10 -27.15
N SER A 54 25.36 0.73 -26.42
CA SER A 54 26.71 0.25 -26.14
C SER A 54 26.70 -1.01 -25.27
N ASP A 55 27.79 -1.78 -25.31
CA ASP A 55 27.92 -2.97 -24.45
C ASP A 55 27.91 -2.64 -22.96
N ALA A 56 28.36 -1.43 -22.58
CA ALA A 56 28.29 -0.94 -21.21
C ALA A 56 26.83 -0.74 -20.75
N GLU A 57 26.00 -0.11 -21.58
CA GLU A 57 24.57 0.11 -21.32
C GLU A 57 23.80 -1.22 -21.28
N LYS A 58 24.11 -2.16 -22.19
CA LYS A 58 23.54 -3.51 -22.16
C LYS A 58 23.86 -4.23 -20.86
N LYS A 59 25.10 -4.16 -20.40
CA LYS A 59 25.54 -4.79 -19.15
C LYS A 59 24.84 -4.16 -17.95
N LEU A 60 24.71 -2.83 -17.93
CA LEU A 60 23.99 -2.11 -16.89
C LEU A 60 22.51 -2.54 -16.82
N CYS A 61 21.79 -2.47 -17.94
CA CYS A 61 20.37 -2.82 -17.99
C CYS A 61 20.13 -4.28 -17.58
N LYS A 62 20.97 -5.22 -18.04
CA LYS A 62 20.88 -6.64 -17.62
C LYS A 62 21.15 -6.83 -16.13
N ASN A 63 22.09 -6.08 -15.56
CA ASN A 63 22.37 -6.14 -14.12
C ASN A 63 21.20 -5.58 -13.31
N ILE A 64 20.60 -4.46 -13.75
CA ILE A 64 19.40 -3.88 -13.12
C ILE A 64 18.24 -4.88 -13.17
N GLN A 65 17.96 -5.50 -14.32
CA GLN A 65 16.92 -6.52 -14.45
C GLN A 65 17.18 -7.75 -13.56
N ARG A 66 18.45 -8.19 -13.48
CA ARG A 66 18.85 -9.30 -12.60
C ARG A 66 18.67 -8.95 -11.13
N LEU A 67 19.12 -7.77 -10.71
CA LEU A 67 19.00 -7.29 -9.34
C LEU A 67 17.53 -7.14 -8.95
N HIS A 68 16.72 -6.56 -9.84
CA HIS A 68 15.28 -6.48 -9.66
C HIS A 68 14.67 -7.87 -9.49
N ARG A 69 14.94 -8.84 -10.38
CA ARG A 69 14.42 -10.21 -10.23
C ARG A 69 14.88 -10.90 -8.93
N ALA A 70 16.09 -10.62 -8.45
CA ALA A 70 16.65 -11.28 -7.26
C ALA A 70 16.21 -10.63 -5.94
N SER A 71 16.06 -9.31 -5.92
CA SER A 71 15.86 -8.52 -4.70
C SER A 71 14.50 -7.86 -4.61
N TYR A 72 13.81 -7.64 -5.74
CA TYR A 72 12.48 -7.05 -5.73
C TYR A 72 11.42 -8.12 -5.48
N SER A 73 10.79 -8.03 -4.32
CA SER A 73 9.39 -8.41 -4.18
C SER A 73 8.58 -7.14 -3.99
N LYS A 74 7.32 -7.12 -4.46
CA LYS A 74 6.36 -6.12 -3.98
C LYS A 74 6.41 -6.12 -2.45
N ILE A 75 6.32 -4.93 -1.85
CA ILE A 75 6.29 -4.78 -0.39
C ILE A 75 5.06 -5.53 0.10
N ASP A 76 5.35 -6.57 0.88
CA ASP A 76 4.34 -7.39 1.53
C ASP A 76 4.18 -6.88 2.96
N VAL A 77 2.98 -6.42 3.30
CA VAL A 77 2.67 -6.03 4.68
C VAL A 77 2.36 -7.31 5.45
N CYS A 78 3.26 -7.66 6.36
CA CYS A 78 3.16 -8.82 7.26
C CYS A 78 3.11 -10.19 6.55
N GLY A 79 3.55 -10.32 5.30
CA GLY A 79 3.59 -11.62 4.60
C GLY A 79 2.22 -12.13 4.12
N MET A 80 1.19 -11.27 4.16
CA MET A 80 -0.21 -11.67 4.00
C MET A 80 -0.94 -10.87 2.91
N PHE A 81 -0.47 -9.66 2.60
CA PHE A 81 -1.10 -8.82 1.57
C PHE A 81 -0.08 -7.96 0.86
N TYR A 82 -0.05 -8.09 -0.47
CA TYR A 82 0.58 -7.08 -1.32
C TYR A 82 -0.06 -5.73 -1.02
N ASN A 83 0.77 -4.75 -0.65
CA ASN A 83 0.35 -3.38 -0.36
C ASN A 83 0.01 -2.65 -1.66
N ASP A 84 -1.04 -3.15 -2.31
CA ASP A 84 -1.62 -2.62 -3.53
C ASP A 84 -2.85 -1.77 -3.14
N ALA A 85 -3.34 -0.89 -4.01
CA ALA A 85 -4.54 -0.07 -3.74
C ALA A 85 -5.75 -0.92 -3.30
N SER A 86 -5.76 -2.20 -3.70
CA SER A 86 -6.73 -3.20 -3.25
C SER A 86 -6.72 -3.50 -1.74
N PHE A 87 -5.63 -3.22 -1.02
CA PHE A 87 -5.53 -3.38 0.44
C PHE A 87 -6.34 -2.30 1.16
N ALA A 88 -6.23 -1.03 0.77
CA ALA A 88 -7.09 0.04 1.29
C ALA A 88 -8.57 -0.25 1.06
N LEU A 89 -8.93 -0.66 -0.16
CA LEU A 89 -10.30 -0.97 -0.52
C LEU A 89 -10.85 -2.14 0.33
N ARG A 90 -10.07 -3.20 0.53
CA ARG A 90 -10.45 -4.32 1.40
C ARG A 90 -10.58 -3.89 2.86
N LEU A 91 -9.67 -3.06 3.36
CA LEU A 91 -9.72 -2.56 4.73
C LEU A 91 -10.99 -1.72 4.96
N ILE A 92 -11.30 -0.80 4.05
CA ILE A 92 -12.50 0.04 4.09
C ILE A 92 -13.76 -0.84 4.01
N ALA A 93 -13.78 -1.84 3.12
CA ALA A 93 -14.91 -2.76 3.00
C ALA A 93 -15.14 -3.56 4.29
N ILE A 94 -14.08 -4.09 4.91
CA ILE A 94 -14.18 -4.80 6.18
C ILE A 94 -14.73 -3.87 7.27
N VAL A 95 -14.11 -2.70 7.46
CA VAL A 95 -14.56 -1.74 8.49
C VAL A 95 -16.02 -1.31 8.25
N GLY A 96 -16.38 -1.00 7.02
CA GLY A 96 -17.75 -0.64 6.65
C GLY A 96 -18.76 -1.75 6.95
N ASN A 97 -18.45 -2.99 6.57
CA ASN A 97 -19.32 -4.13 6.84
C ASN A 97 -19.51 -4.37 8.35
N TYR A 98 -18.43 -4.33 9.13
CA TYR A 98 -18.52 -4.46 10.59
C TYR A 98 -19.31 -3.31 11.22
N ALA A 99 -19.13 -2.08 10.74
CA ALA A 99 -19.90 -0.94 11.23
C ALA A 99 -21.40 -1.09 10.95
N VAL A 100 -21.78 -1.58 9.76
CA VAL A 100 -23.18 -1.88 9.40
C VAL A 100 -23.76 -2.96 10.30
N VAL A 101 -23.03 -4.07 10.52
CA VAL A 101 -23.49 -5.16 11.38
C VAL A 101 -23.70 -4.68 12.82
N ILE A 102 -22.75 -3.93 13.38
CA ILE A 102 -22.88 -3.36 14.72
C ILE A 102 -24.09 -2.41 14.79
N LEU A 103 -24.30 -1.58 13.77
CA LEU A 103 -25.44 -0.66 13.70
C LEU A 103 -26.78 -1.41 13.63
N GLN A 104 -26.83 -2.52 12.88
CA GLN A 104 -28.01 -3.39 12.84
C GLN A 104 -28.34 -3.94 14.23
N PHE A 105 -27.35 -4.48 14.96
CA PHE A 105 -27.58 -4.99 16.32
C PHE A 105 -27.88 -3.90 17.36
N ALA A 106 -27.53 -2.63 17.09
CA ALA A 106 -27.84 -1.52 17.99
C ALA A 106 -29.23 -0.92 17.75
N LEU A 107 -29.77 -1.04 16.53
CA LEU A 107 -31.06 -0.47 16.12
C LEU A 107 -32.19 -1.50 16.02
N LEU A 108 -31.86 -2.79 15.96
CA LEU A 108 -32.80 -3.92 15.94
C LEU A 108 -32.91 -4.55 17.33
#